data_AF-A0A109FI73-F1
#
_entry.id   AF-A0A109FI73-F1
#
_cell.length_a   1.000
_cell.length_b   1.000
_cell.length_c   1.000
_cell.angle_alpha   90.00
_cell.angle_beta   90.00
_cell.angle_gamma   90.00
#
_symmetry.space_group_name_H-M   'P 1'
#
loop_
_entity.id
_entity.type
_entity.pdbx_description
1 polymer ?
#
loop_
_entity_poly.entity_id
_entity_poly.type
_entity_poly.pdbx_seq_one_letter_code
_entity_poly.pdbx_strand_id
1 'polypeptide(L)'
;MGSDWDASSDEDTKKPTAGTPAPPIPAVVPKKGRFADEDASDDDVKDSWDVSDDSDDDDKAKAKKPAVVIGSMRNKGSVKQKIAAREQEEARKAEEAERLRRENDPAALRAKARAAQLQADMDNAADLFGGASVNDNPLDMTCRTKQDFTALATAVADQLILKHGSSKFFGGFVDDLARALAAPMKSDEVGKVRASLAGIAIDKQKLEKAGAGAGGPKGKPTAQMVARGREDLSSFGEVLDDDVAAADFNEDEDFGVVTGDKLMKLFEYARENHFAIPAFNCTSSSTVVAALEGARDSKAPVIIQVSQGGAAFFAGKGVPNDKQQASIAGAVAAAHYVRSIAPIYGIPVVLHSDHCAKKLLPWFDGMLEADEAYFKEKGEPLFSSHMLDLSEESKEENIETCVKYFERMAKINLFLEMEIGITGGEEDGVDNTSVDNSALYTQPEDILDIHNALSKISPAFSIAAGFGNVHGVYKPGNVKLRPELLAMHQKHAHEQLKTKNPLPLFLVFHGGSGSTKDEIKTAVENGVVKMNVDTDTQWAYMSGMRDYFLSKQDYLKSQVGNPEGADKPNKKYADPRVWVREGEKTMKTRVQEALHDLHTENTL
;
A
#
# COMPACT_ATOMS: atom_id res chain seq x y z
N MET A 1 -63.85 6.89 0.40
CA MET A 1 -64.87 6.31 -0.50
C MET A 1 -64.30 6.40 -1.90
N GLY A 2 -64.19 5.34 -2.71
CA GLY A 2 -64.37 3.91 -2.48
C GLY A 2 -63.62 3.17 -3.60
N SER A 3 -63.20 1.93 -3.36
CA SER A 3 -62.57 1.08 -4.36
C SER A 3 -63.63 0.46 -5.29
N ASP A 4 -63.39 0.43 -6.59
CA ASP A 4 -64.05 -0.49 -7.52
C ASP A 4 -63.13 -0.80 -8.71
N TRP A 5 -62.79 -2.07 -8.86
CA TRP A 5 -62.41 -2.72 -10.12
C TRP A 5 -62.94 -4.15 -10.03
N ASP A 6 -64.10 -4.35 -10.62
CA ASP A 6 -64.87 -5.59 -10.54
C ASP A 6 -64.46 -6.58 -11.64
N ALA A 7 -64.81 -7.85 -11.43
CA ALA A 7 -64.27 -8.99 -12.14
C ALA A 7 -64.93 -9.27 -13.51
N SER A 8 -64.23 -10.04 -14.34
CA SER A 8 -64.92 -11.08 -15.12
C SER A 8 -64.06 -12.35 -15.15
N SER A 9 -64.71 -13.46 -14.88
CA SER A 9 -64.15 -14.81 -14.84
C SER A 9 -65.05 -15.70 -15.69
N ASP A 10 -64.47 -16.56 -16.51
CA ASP A 10 -65.13 -17.79 -16.94
C ASP A 10 -64.07 -18.89 -17.08
N GLU A 11 -64.23 -19.95 -16.29
CA GLU A 11 -63.53 -21.21 -16.51
C GLU A 11 -64.31 -22.04 -17.52
N ASP A 12 -63.62 -22.76 -18.42
CA ASP A 12 -64.05 -24.11 -18.72
C ASP A 12 -62.86 -25.03 -19.03
N THR A 13 -62.98 -26.29 -18.62
CA THR A 13 -61.83 -27.16 -18.34
C THR A 13 -61.64 -28.28 -19.36
N LYS A 14 -60.42 -28.45 -19.87
CA LYS A 14 -60.00 -29.66 -20.61
C LYS A 14 -58.58 -30.11 -20.26
N LYS A 15 -58.46 -31.38 -19.87
CA LYS A 15 -57.22 -32.06 -19.46
C LYS A 15 -56.16 -32.08 -20.58
N PRO A 16 -54.88 -31.84 -20.27
CA PRO A 16 -53.77 -32.31 -21.10
C PRO A 16 -53.37 -33.75 -20.72
N THR A 17 -53.04 -34.55 -21.74
CA THR A 17 -52.51 -35.92 -21.61
C THR A 17 -51.00 -35.91 -21.32
N ALA A 18 -50.52 -36.90 -20.56
CA ALA A 18 -49.10 -37.05 -20.27
C ALA A 18 -48.27 -37.32 -21.54
N GLY A 19 -47.20 -36.52 -21.75
CA GLY A 19 -46.22 -36.70 -22.82
C GLY A 19 -44.87 -37.18 -22.28
N THR A 20 -44.25 -38.12 -22.98
CA THR A 20 -42.95 -38.72 -22.67
C THR A 20 -41.78 -37.75 -22.89
N PRO A 21 -40.65 -37.87 -22.15
CA PRO A 21 -39.50 -36.98 -22.29
C PRO A 21 -38.65 -37.28 -23.54
N ALA A 22 -38.06 -36.24 -24.12
CA ALA A 22 -37.17 -36.35 -25.29
C ALA A 22 -35.75 -36.82 -24.92
N PRO A 23 -35.05 -37.55 -25.82
CA PRO A 23 -33.70 -38.08 -25.56
C PRO A 23 -32.58 -37.04 -25.78
N PRO A 24 -31.39 -37.24 -25.18
CA PRO A 24 -30.25 -36.31 -25.31
C PRO A 24 -29.52 -36.42 -26.66
N ILE A 25 -28.94 -35.30 -27.09
CA ILE A 25 -28.19 -35.17 -28.35
C ILE A 25 -26.72 -35.61 -28.13
N PRO A 26 -26.16 -36.50 -28.97
CA PRO A 26 -24.76 -36.93 -28.85
C PRO A 26 -23.78 -35.96 -29.53
N ALA A 27 -22.57 -35.82 -28.95
CA ALA A 27 -21.50 -34.99 -29.49
C ALA A 27 -20.83 -35.63 -30.74
N VAL A 28 -20.48 -34.79 -31.73
CA VAL A 28 -19.85 -35.23 -32.98
C VAL A 28 -18.33 -35.03 -32.92
N VAL A 29 -17.58 -36.09 -33.20
CA VAL A 29 -16.11 -36.09 -33.31
C VAL A 29 -15.72 -36.21 -34.80
N PRO A 30 -14.94 -35.27 -35.37
CA PRO A 30 -14.47 -35.39 -36.75
C PRO A 30 -13.24 -36.31 -36.84
N LYS A 31 -13.37 -37.45 -37.54
CA LYS A 31 -12.22 -38.25 -37.99
C LYS A 31 -11.71 -37.72 -39.34
N LYS A 32 -10.39 -37.64 -39.50
CA LYS A 32 -9.71 -37.34 -40.78
C LYS A 32 -10.03 -38.41 -41.83
N GLY A 33 -10.41 -37.97 -43.04
CA GLY A 33 -10.37 -38.74 -44.27
C GLY A 33 -9.31 -38.19 -45.22
N ARG A 34 -8.57 -39.07 -45.89
CA ARG A 34 -7.63 -38.72 -46.98
C ARG A 34 -8.38 -38.70 -48.31
N PHE A 35 -8.04 -37.76 -49.18
CA PHE A 35 -8.03 -37.97 -50.64
C PHE A 35 -6.86 -37.17 -51.24
N ALA A 36 -6.16 -37.79 -52.19
CA ALA A 36 -5.34 -37.12 -53.22
C ALA A 36 -6.25 -36.92 -54.46
N ASP A 37 -5.85 -36.36 -55.60
CA ASP A 37 -4.53 -35.99 -56.14
C ASP A 37 -4.76 -34.95 -57.28
N GLU A 38 -3.71 -34.55 -58.01
CA GLU A 38 -3.76 -33.92 -59.35
C GLU A 38 -4.40 -32.50 -59.49
N ASP A 39 -3.98 -31.63 -60.42
CA ASP A 39 -2.67 -31.37 -61.01
C ASP A 39 -2.77 -30.02 -61.75
N ALA A 40 -1.74 -29.15 -61.69
CA ALA A 40 -1.66 -27.96 -62.55
C ALA A 40 -0.21 -27.42 -62.60
N SER A 41 0.42 -27.56 -63.75
CA SER A 41 1.74 -27.04 -64.10
C SER A 41 1.76 -25.51 -64.25
N ASP A 42 2.92 -24.91 -64.04
CA ASP A 42 3.54 -24.07 -65.09
C ASP A 42 5.06 -23.96 -64.90
N ASP A 43 5.75 -23.77 -66.03
CA ASP A 43 7.21 -23.91 -66.19
C ASP A 43 8.01 -22.59 -66.05
N ASP A 44 9.33 -22.76 -65.98
CA ASP A 44 10.36 -21.95 -66.66
C ASP A 44 10.93 -20.62 -66.08
N VAL A 45 12.19 -20.74 -65.58
CA VAL A 45 13.43 -20.25 -66.24
C VAL A 45 14.21 -18.99 -65.76
N LYS A 46 15.50 -19.26 -65.44
CA LYS A 46 16.74 -18.43 -65.43
C LYS A 46 16.83 -17.24 -64.46
N ASP A 47 17.93 -16.98 -63.72
CA ASP A 47 19.39 -17.26 -63.75
C ASP A 47 20.16 -15.95 -63.85
N SER A 48 21.13 -15.81 -62.94
CA SER A 48 22.51 -15.32 -63.13
C SER A 48 22.92 -14.22 -62.16
N TRP A 49 24.11 -14.36 -61.56
CA TRP A 49 25.27 -13.45 -61.74
C TRP A 49 26.51 -14.05 -61.03
N ASP A 50 27.64 -14.03 -61.72
CA ASP A 50 28.97 -14.59 -61.36
C ASP A 50 29.65 -13.90 -60.13
N VAL A 51 30.44 -14.56 -59.27
CA VAL A 51 31.80 -15.18 -59.39
C VAL A 51 32.98 -14.19 -59.44
N SER A 52 33.87 -14.33 -58.44
CA SER A 52 35.27 -13.86 -58.33
C SER A 52 35.80 -14.20 -56.92
N ASP A 53 37.02 -14.61 -56.58
CA ASP A 53 38.21 -15.25 -57.20
C ASP A 53 38.94 -15.98 -56.02
N ASP A 54 40.04 -16.75 -56.10
CA ASP A 54 41.06 -17.08 -57.11
C ASP A 54 41.57 -18.54 -56.86
N SER A 55 42.62 -19.03 -57.53
CA SER A 55 43.17 -20.39 -57.35
C SER A 55 44.70 -20.49 -57.23
N ASP A 56 45.16 -21.44 -56.41
CA ASP A 56 46.45 -22.18 -56.40
C ASP A 56 47.76 -21.53 -56.89
N ASP A 57 48.83 -21.70 -56.10
CA ASP A 57 50.21 -21.70 -56.63
C ASP A 57 50.95 -22.96 -56.15
N ASP A 58 51.69 -23.57 -57.06
CA ASP A 58 52.13 -24.97 -57.02
C ASP A 58 53.67 -25.02 -57.10
N ASP A 59 54.38 -25.76 -56.22
CA ASP A 59 55.70 -26.24 -56.65
C ASP A 59 56.28 -27.54 -56.05
N LYS A 60 56.97 -28.23 -56.96
CA LYS A 60 57.51 -29.59 -56.91
C LYS A 60 58.59 -29.76 -55.83
N ALA A 61 58.71 -30.90 -55.14
CA ALA A 61 59.50 -32.09 -55.55
C ALA A 61 59.83 -32.98 -54.29
N LYS A 62 60.47 -34.18 -54.29
CA LYS A 62 61.04 -35.09 -55.32
C LYS A 62 61.24 -36.53 -54.75
N ALA A 63 61.14 -37.55 -55.63
CA ALA A 63 61.89 -38.83 -55.63
C ALA A 63 61.78 -39.93 -54.52
N LYS A 64 61.18 -41.06 -54.96
CA LYS A 64 61.64 -42.49 -54.87
C LYS A 64 61.61 -43.30 -53.54
N LYS A 65 61.08 -44.54 -53.68
CA LYS A 65 61.01 -45.67 -52.71
C LYS A 65 62.28 -46.54 -52.68
N PRO A 66 62.43 -47.46 -51.70
CA PRO A 66 62.25 -48.92 -51.97
C PRO A 66 61.31 -49.62 -50.94
N ALA A 67 60.37 -50.51 -51.33
CA ALA A 67 60.50 -51.99 -51.46
C ALA A 67 60.68 -52.74 -50.10
N VAL A 68 59.61 -53.11 -49.37
CA VAL A 68 58.77 -54.35 -49.45
C VAL A 68 59.44 -55.64 -48.93
N VAL A 69 58.95 -56.18 -47.80
CA VAL A 69 58.77 -57.64 -47.52
C VAL A 69 57.56 -57.90 -46.58
N ILE A 70 56.58 -58.64 -47.11
CA ILE A 70 55.64 -59.65 -46.53
C ILE A 70 55.43 -59.73 -44.99
N GLY A 71 54.15 -59.76 -44.53
CA GLY A 71 53.82 -60.23 -43.17
C GLY A 71 52.35 -60.18 -42.68
N SER A 72 51.58 -61.26 -42.93
CA SER A 72 50.46 -61.81 -42.12
C SER A 72 49.34 -60.96 -41.47
N MET A 73 48.10 -61.32 -41.83
CA MET A 73 46.83 -61.34 -41.05
C MET A 73 46.83 -60.90 -39.57
N ARG A 74 45.92 -59.96 -39.21
CA ARG A 74 44.79 -60.28 -38.28
C ARG A 74 43.67 -59.24 -38.19
N ASN A 75 42.45 -59.78 -38.05
CA ASN A 75 41.22 -59.25 -37.45
C ASN A 75 40.60 -57.91 -37.91
N LYS A 76 39.45 -58.09 -38.57
CA LYS A 76 38.30 -57.17 -38.62
C LYS A 76 37.93 -56.67 -37.20
N GLY A 77 38.41 -55.49 -36.84
CA GLY A 77 37.87 -54.69 -35.75
C GLY A 77 36.73 -53.78 -36.22
N SER A 78 35.64 -53.76 -35.44
CA SER A 78 34.83 -52.57 -35.19
C SER A 78 33.94 -51.90 -36.25
N VAL A 79 33.63 -52.43 -37.44
CA VAL A 79 32.47 -51.86 -38.21
C VAL A 79 31.19 -51.92 -37.38
N LYS A 80 30.93 -53.08 -36.75
CA LYS A 80 29.78 -53.29 -35.86
C LYS A 80 29.87 -52.47 -34.55
N GLN A 81 31.08 -52.15 -34.08
CA GLN A 81 31.25 -51.32 -32.87
C GLN A 81 31.23 -49.82 -33.18
N LYS A 82 31.60 -49.38 -34.40
CA LYS A 82 31.45 -47.99 -34.85
C LYS A 82 29.98 -47.66 -35.12
N ILE A 83 29.22 -48.58 -35.70
CA ILE A 83 27.76 -48.45 -35.83
C ILE A 83 27.12 -48.43 -34.44
N ALA A 84 27.41 -49.40 -33.57
CA ALA A 84 26.88 -49.40 -32.21
C ALA A 84 27.30 -48.17 -31.37
N ALA A 85 28.52 -47.65 -31.53
CA ALA A 85 28.96 -46.43 -30.85
C ALA A 85 28.23 -45.19 -31.38
N ARG A 86 27.97 -45.12 -32.69
CA ARG A 86 27.17 -44.03 -33.29
C ARG A 86 25.70 -44.12 -32.88
N GLU A 87 25.12 -45.31 -32.88
CA GLU A 87 23.76 -45.56 -32.37
C GLU A 87 23.65 -45.22 -30.87
N GLN A 88 24.67 -45.54 -30.06
CA GLN A 88 24.74 -45.12 -28.65
C GLN A 88 24.91 -43.61 -28.49
N GLU A 89 25.67 -42.94 -29.37
CA GLU A 89 25.85 -41.49 -29.32
C GLU A 89 24.59 -40.74 -29.78
N GLU A 90 23.93 -41.22 -30.84
CA GLU A 90 22.65 -40.69 -31.32
C GLU A 90 21.52 -40.97 -30.30
N ALA A 91 21.50 -42.15 -29.66
CA ALA A 91 20.58 -42.44 -28.56
C ALA A 91 20.83 -41.55 -27.34
N ARG A 92 22.09 -41.34 -26.94
CA ARG A 92 22.45 -40.44 -25.82
C ARG A 92 22.09 -38.98 -26.14
N LYS A 93 22.29 -38.53 -27.39
CA LYS A 93 21.88 -37.19 -27.84
C LYS A 93 20.36 -37.04 -27.89
N ALA A 94 19.62 -38.08 -28.26
CA ALA A 94 18.16 -38.08 -28.22
C ALA A 94 17.63 -38.04 -26.78
N GLU A 95 18.20 -38.85 -25.88
CA GLU A 95 17.89 -38.87 -24.44
C GLU A 95 18.23 -37.52 -23.79
N GLU A 96 19.37 -36.91 -24.13
CA GLU A 96 19.74 -35.58 -23.65
C GLU A 96 18.82 -34.47 -24.18
N ALA A 97 18.39 -34.53 -25.44
CA ALA A 97 17.42 -33.61 -26.02
C ALA A 97 16.00 -33.79 -25.44
N GLU A 98 15.60 -35.02 -25.12
CA GLU A 98 14.34 -35.31 -24.41
C GLU A 98 14.41 -34.82 -22.96
N ARG A 99 15.54 -35.02 -22.27
CA ARG A 99 15.80 -34.44 -20.94
C ARG A 99 15.71 -32.92 -20.96
N LEU A 100 16.32 -32.26 -21.94
CA LEU A 100 16.26 -30.80 -22.09
C LEU A 100 14.84 -30.30 -22.38
N ARG A 101 14.06 -31.03 -23.19
CA ARG A 101 12.62 -30.74 -23.41
C ARG A 101 11.78 -30.91 -22.16
N ARG A 102 12.11 -31.87 -21.31
CA ARG A 102 11.43 -32.13 -20.04
C ARG A 102 11.86 -31.17 -18.92
N GLU A 103 13.09 -30.65 -18.95
CA GLU A 103 13.55 -29.58 -18.06
C GLU A 103 13.01 -28.20 -18.48
N ASN A 104 12.75 -27.97 -19.77
CA ASN A 104 12.23 -26.70 -20.32
C ASN A 104 10.71 -26.69 -20.62
N ASP A 105 9.92 -27.65 -20.11
CA ASP A 105 8.45 -27.59 -20.23
C ASP A 105 7.91 -26.40 -19.40
N PRO A 106 7.23 -25.41 -20.01
CA PRO A 106 6.70 -24.25 -19.30
C PRO A 106 5.71 -24.61 -18.18
N ALA A 107 5.01 -25.74 -18.29
CA ALA A 107 4.10 -26.21 -17.25
C ALA A 107 4.87 -26.80 -16.06
N ALA A 108 5.90 -27.63 -16.33
CA ALA A 108 6.77 -28.19 -15.31
C ALA A 108 7.62 -27.12 -14.61
N LEU A 109 8.14 -26.13 -15.34
CA LEU A 109 8.87 -24.99 -14.76
C LEU A 109 7.97 -24.12 -13.87
N ARG A 110 6.74 -23.81 -14.29
CA ARG A 110 5.76 -23.12 -13.42
C ARG A 110 5.36 -23.96 -12.21
N ALA A 111 5.18 -25.27 -12.36
CA ALA A 111 4.88 -26.16 -11.24
C ALA A 111 6.06 -26.25 -10.26
N LYS A 112 7.31 -26.30 -10.75
CA LYS A 112 8.53 -26.33 -9.94
C LYS A 112 8.79 -25.00 -9.26
N ALA A 113 8.57 -23.87 -9.94
CA ALA A 113 8.64 -22.54 -9.34
C ALA A 113 7.56 -22.35 -8.26
N ARG A 114 6.32 -22.76 -8.53
CA ARG A 114 5.22 -22.71 -7.55
C ARG A 114 5.42 -23.67 -6.38
N ALA A 115 6.05 -24.83 -6.59
CA ALA A 115 6.42 -25.75 -5.53
C ALA A 115 7.63 -25.25 -4.73
N ALA A 116 8.60 -24.60 -5.36
CA ALA A 116 9.72 -23.96 -4.66
C ALA A 116 9.26 -22.73 -3.87
N GLN A 117 8.32 -21.95 -4.41
CA GLN A 117 7.70 -20.84 -3.68
C GLN A 117 6.84 -21.34 -2.54
N LEU A 118 5.98 -22.36 -2.76
CA LEU A 118 5.19 -22.95 -1.67
C LEU A 118 6.07 -23.67 -0.64
N GLN A 119 7.23 -24.21 -1.01
CA GLN A 119 8.22 -24.71 -0.06
C GLN A 119 8.89 -23.57 0.69
N ALA A 120 9.29 -22.48 0.03
CA ALA A 120 9.80 -21.28 0.70
C ALA A 120 8.76 -20.64 1.62
N ASP A 121 7.48 -20.64 1.25
CA ASP A 121 6.36 -20.19 2.07
C ASP A 121 6.12 -21.13 3.27
N MET A 122 6.31 -22.44 3.09
CA MET A 122 6.25 -23.43 4.19
C MET A 122 7.47 -23.41 5.10
N ASP A 123 8.66 -23.13 4.57
CA ASP A 123 9.89 -22.97 5.35
C ASP A 123 9.86 -21.62 6.10
N ASN A 124 9.42 -20.54 5.44
CA ASN A 124 9.13 -19.26 6.09
C ASN A 124 8.02 -19.40 7.15
N ALA A 125 6.96 -20.17 6.91
CA ALA A 125 5.93 -20.43 7.91
C ALA A 125 6.43 -21.35 9.04
N ALA A 126 7.31 -22.31 8.73
CA ALA A 126 7.97 -23.14 9.73
C ALA A 126 8.89 -22.31 10.63
N ASP A 127 9.59 -21.31 10.09
CA ASP A 127 10.36 -20.34 10.89
C ASP A 127 9.45 -19.32 11.62
N LEU A 128 8.31 -18.95 11.04
CA LEU A 128 7.33 -18.02 11.65
C LEU A 128 6.60 -18.64 12.85
N PHE A 129 6.31 -19.95 12.80
CA PHE A 129 5.61 -20.67 13.87
C PHE A 129 6.53 -21.62 14.68
N GLY A 130 7.78 -21.80 14.25
CA GLY A 130 8.79 -22.68 14.84
C GLY A 130 9.65 -22.05 15.94
N GLY A 131 9.05 -21.21 16.80
CA GLY A 131 9.66 -20.88 18.10
C GLY A 131 10.03 -19.43 18.37
N ALA A 132 9.05 -18.52 18.34
CA ALA A 132 9.11 -17.30 19.15
C ALA A 132 7.70 -16.89 19.60
N SER A 133 7.45 -16.90 20.91
CA SER A 133 6.26 -16.29 21.52
C SER A 133 6.59 -14.89 22.01
N VAL A 134 6.10 -13.84 21.35
CA VAL A 134 6.04 -12.48 21.92
C VAL A 134 4.76 -11.79 21.45
N ASN A 135 3.87 -11.50 22.39
CA ASN A 135 2.96 -10.36 22.27
C ASN A 135 3.78 -9.11 22.62
N ASP A 136 3.76 -8.06 21.79
CA ASP A 136 4.35 -6.76 22.14
C ASP A 136 3.44 -5.94 23.07
N ASN A 137 3.03 -6.57 24.17
CA ASN A 137 2.51 -5.90 25.34
C ASN A 137 3.69 -5.81 26.34
N PRO A 138 4.11 -4.62 26.80
CA PRO A 138 5.18 -4.51 27.81
C PRO A 138 4.84 -5.15 29.16
N LEU A 139 3.60 -5.63 29.34
CA LEU A 139 3.17 -6.45 30.47
C LEU A 139 3.43 -7.97 30.29
N ASP A 140 3.63 -8.45 29.05
CA ASP A 140 3.89 -9.85 28.70
C ASP A 140 5.40 -10.20 28.71
N MET A 141 6.25 -9.34 29.29
CA MET A 141 7.68 -9.59 29.40
C MET A 141 8.02 -10.73 30.39
N THR A 142 8.93 -11.63 30.01
CA THR A 142 9.43 -12.66 30.96
C THR A 142 10.52 -12.10 31.87
N CYS A 143 10.14 -11.59 33.05
CA CYS A 143 11.11 -11.02 34.00
C CYS A 143 12.07 -12.09 34.56
N ARG A 144 13.38 -11.89 34.37
CA ARG A 144 14.46 -12.78 34.85
C ARG A 144 15.51 -12.03 35.67
N THR A 145 15.68 -10.72 35.46
CA THR A 145 16.63 -9.86 36.18
C THR A 145 15.92 -8.84 37.07
N LYS A 146 16.68 -8.26 38.02
CA LYS A 146 16.19 -7.15 38.85
C LYS A 146 15.81 -5.92 38.02
N GLN A 147 16.45 -5.70 36.87
CA GLN A 147 16.14 -4.59 35.96
C GLN A 147 14.79 -4.84 35.26
N ASP A 148 14.52 -6.07 34.83
CA ASP A 148 13.24 -6.45 34.21
C ASP A 148 12.07 -6.25 35.19
N PHE A 149 12.22 -6.68 36.46
CA PHE A 149 11.21 -6.43 37.49
C PHE A 149 11.03 -4.93 37.82
N THR A 150 12.07 -4.11 37.62
CA THR A 150 11.96 -2.64 37.76
C THR A 150 11.19 -2.05 36.57
N ALA A 151 11.48 -2.50 35.34
CA ALA A 151 10.80 -2.08 34.12
C ALA A 151 9.31 -2.48 34.12
N LEU A 152 9.00 -3.73 34.51
CA LEU A 152 7.61 -4.20 34.66
C LEU A 152 6.85 -3.39 35.72
N ALA A 153 7.48 -3.07 36.85
CA ALA A 153 6.85 -2.26 37.89
C ALA A 153 6.48 -0.85 37.38
N THR A 154 7.35 -0.22 36.59
CA THR A 154 7.06 1.06 35.91
C THR A 154 5.95 0.90 34.86
N ALA A 155 6.01 -0.12 34.00
CA ALA A 155 4.98 -0.34 32.97
C ALA A 155 3.58 -0.59 33.56
N VAL A 156 3.48 -1.42 34.61
CA VAL A 156 2.23 -1.64 35.36
C VAL A 156 1.75 -0.36 36.03
N ALA A 157 2.66 0.42 36.63
CA ALA A 157 2.32 1.69 37.27
C ALA A 157 1.73 2.68 36.25
N ASP A 158 2.43 2.95 35.15
CA ASP A 158 2.06 4.02 34.21
C ASP A 158 0.86 3.62 33.33
N GLN A 159 0.85 2.40 32.78
CA GLN A 159 -0.15 1.99 31.78
C GLN A 159 -1.46 1.44 32.38
N LEU A 160 -1.43 0.90 33.60
CA LEU A 160 -2.61 0.29 34.24
C LEU A 160 -3.11 1.06 35.46
N ILE A 161 -2.21 1.58 36.30
CA ILE A 161 -2.58 2.10 37.64
C ILE A 161 -2.76 3.61 37.63
N LEU A 162 -1.75 4.38 37.23
CA LEU A 162 -1.68 5.84 37.42
C LEU A 162 -2.66 6.62 36.54
N LYS A 163 -3.14 6.04 35.43
CA LYS A 163 -4.26 6.58 34.64
C LYS A 163 -5.56 6.79 35.46
N HIS A 164 -5.69 6.09 36.60
CA HIS A 164 -6.81 6.26 37.53
C HIS A 164 -6.48 7.18 38.73
N GLY A 165 -5.29 7.79 38.76
CA GLY A 165 -4.75 8.56 39.88
C GLY A 165 -5.54 9.81 40.28
N SER A 166 -6.34 10.36 39.36
CA SER A 166 -7.25 11.50 39.62
C SER A 166 -8.56 11.08 40.30
N SER A 167 -8.85 9.78 40.43
CA SER A 167 -10.08 9.30 41.05
C SER A 167 -10.06 9.46 42.57
N LYS A 168 -11.15 9.98 43.13
CA LYS A 168 -11.37 10.06 44.60
C LYS A 168 -11.31 8.71 45.31
N PHE A 169 -11.46 7.60 44.59
CA PHE A 169 -11.36 6.23 45.12
C PHE A 169 -9.95 5.63 45.03
N PHE A 170 -9.02 6.30 44.34
CA PHE A 170 -7.68 5.78 44.06
C PHE A 170 -6.89 5.46 45.34
N GLY A 171 -7.02 6.29 46.38
CA GLY A 171 -6.37 6.04 47.67
C GLY A 171 -6.81 4.74 48.36
N GLY A 172 -8.07 4.33 48.21
CA GLY A 172 -8.56 3.04 48.72
C GLY A 172 -8.07 1.87 47.88
N PHE A 173 -8.16 2.00 46.56
CA PHE A 173 -7.62 1.03 45.60
C PHE A 173 -6.13 0.72 45.83
N VAL A 174 -5.32 1.73 46.15
CA VAL A 174 -3.89 1.54 46.44
C VAL A 174 -3.66 0.76 47.76
N ASP A 175 -4.49 0.93 48.78
CA ASP A 175 -4.39 0.13 50.03
C ASP A 175 -4.78 -1.33 49.80
N ASP A 176 -5.87 -1.59 49.07
CA ASP A 176 -6.29 -2.95 48.70
C ASP A 176 -5.27 -3.65 47.80
N LEU A 177 -4.72 -2.95 46.81
CA LEU A 177 -3.68 -3.48 45.92
C LEU A 177 -2.38 -3.77 46.70
N ALA A 178 -1.98 -2.89 47.62
CA ALA A 178 -0.80 -3.13 48.47
C ALA A 178 -0.98 -4.36 49.37
N ARG A 179 -2.19 -4.60 49.90
CA ARG A 179 -2.52 -5.83 50.66
C ARG A 179 -2.43 -7.08 49.79
N ALA A 180 -2.98 -7.03 48.57
CA ALA A 180 -2.95 -8.16 47.63
C ALA A 180 -1.51 -8.51 47.21
N LEU A 181 -0.68 -7.51 46.90
CA LEU A 181 0.73 -7.69 46.52
C LEU A 181 1.62 -8.15 47.69
N ALA A 182 1.29 -7.78 48.93
CA ALA A 182 2.02 -8.20 50.12
C ALA A 182 1.67 -9.61 50.62
N ALA A 183 0.52 -10.17 50.22
CA ALA A 183 0.03 -11.47 50.70
C ALA A 183 0.99 -12.66 50.49
N PRO A 184 1.74 -12.80 49.39
CA PRO A 184 2.72 -13.89 49.22
C PRO A 184 4.11 -13.62 49.82
N MET A 185 4.36 -12.42 50.40
CA MET A 185 5.69 -12.00 50.87
C MET A 185 5.99 -12.49 52.30
N LYS A 186 7.27 -12.66 52.64
CA LYS A 186 7.68 -12.98 54.02
C LYS A 186 7.61 -11.75 54.93
N SER A 187 7.46 -11.99 56.23
CA SER A 187 7.29 -10.93 57.24
C SER A 187 8.42 -9.89 57.26
N ASP A 188 9.68 -10.29 56.98
CA ASP A 188 10.81 -9.37 56.90
C ASP A 188 10.83 -8.55 55.58
N GLU A 189 10.29 -9.11 54.50
CA GLU A 189 10.15 -8.45 53.20
C GLU A 189 9.03 -7.39 53.23
N VAL A 190 7.89 -7.74 53.84
CA VAL A 190 6.80 -6.80 54.16
C VAL A 190 7.32 -5.66 55.06
N GLY A 191 8.20 -5.98 56.02
CA GLY A 191 8.88 -4.99 56.85
C GLY A 191 9.71 -3.96 56.05
N LYS A 192 10.42 -4.41 55.01
CA LYS A 192 11.21 -3.54 54.12
C LYS A 192 10.31 -2.62 53.27
N VAL A 193 9.21 -3.15 52.71
CA VAL A 193 8.23 -2.35 51.94
C VAL A 193 7.57 -1.29 52.84
N ARG A 194 7.17 -1.67 54.06
CA ARG A 194 6.61 -0.73 55.06
C ARG A 194 7.58 0.42 55.37
N ALA A 195 8.87 0.14 55.52
CA ALA A 195 9.88 1.17 55.78
C ALA A 195 10.03 2.14 54.58
N SER A 196 9.99 1.63 53.35
CA SER A 196 10.02 2.44 52.12
C SER A 196 8.81 3.38 52.03
N LEU A 197 7.61 2.87 52.25
CA LEU A 197 6.37 3.68 52.24
C LEU A 197 6.37 4.75 53.35
N ALA A 198 6.91 4.44 54.53
CA ALA A 198 7.09 5.42 55.60
C ALA A 198 8.07 6.53 55.21
N GLY A 199 9.15 6.21 54.47
CA GLY A 199 10.07 7.20 53.90
C GLY A 199 9.36 8.15 52.94
N ILE A 200 8.57 7.62 51.99
CA ILE A 200 7.80 8.42 51.03
C ILE A 200 6.82 9.36 51.75
N ALA A 201 6.17 8.91 52.81
CA ALA A 201 5.27 9.75 53.61
C ALA A 201 6.03 10.90 54.32
N ILE A 202 7.21 10.62 54.87
CA ILE A 202 8.08 11.63 55.49
C ILE A 202 8.54 12.66 54.45
N ASP A 203 8.93 12.23 53.25
CA ASP A 203 9.43 13.13 52.21
C ASP A 203 8.32 13.98 51.60
N LYS A 204 7.10 13.44 51.42
CA LYS A 204 5.92 14.26 51.07
C LYS A 204 5.62 15.32 52.15
N GLN A 205 5.64 14.95 53.43
CA GLN A 205 5.45 15.92 54.51
C GLN A 205 6.54 17.00 54.58
N LYS A 206 7.79 16.70 54.18
CA LYS A 206 8.85 17.71 54.04
C LYS A 206 8.57 18.66 52.88
N LEU A 207 8.15 18.15 51.73
CA LEU A 207 7.80 18.95 50.55
C LEU A 207 6.60 19.86 50.82
N GLU A 208 5.55 19.35 51.48
CA GLU A 208 4.38 20.12 51.90
C GLU A 208 4.75 21.24 52.88
N LYS A 209 5.63 20.96 53.86
CA LYS A 209 6.14 21.97 54.80
C LYS A 209 7.06 23.01 54.13
N ALA A 210 7.81 22.63 53.09
CA ALA A 210 8.61 23.55 52.31
C ALA A 210 7.75 24.46 51.41
N GLY A 211 6.62 23.96 50.90
CA GLY A 211 5.67 24.75 50.11
C GLY A 211 4.84 25.76 50.91
N ALA A 212 4.65 25.54 52.20
CA ALA A 212 3.83 26.40 53.07
C ALA A 212 4.54 27.69 53.58
N GLY A 213 5.78 27.94 53.17
CA GLY A 213 6.70 28.86 53.85
C GLY A 213 7.34 29.97 53.01
N ALA A 214 6.76 30.39 51.87
CA ALA A 214 7.26 31.54 51.11
C ALA A 214 6.17 32.25 50.28
N GLY A 215 5.89 33.52 50.61
CA GLY A 215 5.35 34.46 49.61
C GLY A 215 6.47 34.85 48.62
N GLY A 216 6.11 35.15 47.37
CA GLY A 216 7.07 35.46 46.30
C GLY A 216 7.97 36.70 46.54
N PRO A 217 8.99 36.94 45.69
CA PRO A 217 8.94 36.73 44.23
C PRO A 217 10.12 35.92 43.63
N LYS A 218 10.14 35.86 42.28
CA LYS A 218 11.05 35.10 41.39
C LYS A 218 12.52 34.97 41.86
N GLY A 219 13.03 33.73 41.91
CA GLY A 219 14.47 33.43 41.95
C GLY A 219 14.79 31.97 42.30
N LYS A 220 15.16 31.13 41.31
CA LYS A 220 15.73 29.79 41.54
C LYS A 220 17.27 29.86 41.54
N PRO A 221 17.97 29.36 42.58
CA PRO A 221 19.38 29.00 42.50
C PRO A 221 19.57 27.56 41.98
N THR A 222 20.72 27.28 41.38
CA THR A 222 21.05 26.05 40.63
C THR A 222 22.20 25.25 41.24
N ALA A 223 22.14 23.91 41.07
CA ALA A 223 23.27 22.96 41.02
C ALA A 223 22.74 21.66 40.38
N GLN A 224 22.98 21.37 39.10
CA GLN A 224 24.14 20.64 38.52
C GLN A 224 24.31 19.20 39.08
N MET A 225 24.49 18.13 38.29
CA MET A 225 24.54 17.87 36.83
C MET A 225 24.26 16.35 36.63
N VAL A 226 23.99 15.76 35.45
CA VAL A 226 24.60 15.89 34.10
C VAL A 226 23.52 15.75 33.01
N ALA A 227 23.70 16.44 31.89
CA ALA A 227 22.76 16.44 30.76
C ALA A 227 23.40 15.98 29.43
N ARG A 228 22.58 15.39 28.55
CA ARG A 228 22.63 15.38 27.07
C ARG A 228 21.24 14.96 26.59
N GLY A 229 20.57 15.63 25.66
CA GLY A 229 20.75 16.97 25.11
C GLY A 229 19.47 17.30 24.35
N ARG A 230 18.70 18.30 24.79
CA ARG A 230 17.46 18.75 24.16
C ARG A 230 17.65 20.24 23.93
N GLU A 231 17.86 20.62 22.67
CA GLU A 231 18.08 22.02 22.32
C GLU A 231 16.77 22.82 22.43
N ASP A 232 16.94 24.13 22.56
CA ASP A 232 15.99 25.03 23.18
C ASP A 232 15.07 25.70 22.15
N LEU A 233 13.77 25.39 22.21
CA LEU A 233 12.72 26.00 21.38
C LEU A 233 11.89 27.06 22.13
N SER A 234 12.35 27.53 23.31
CA SER A 234 11.56 28.43 24.16
C SER A 234 11.53 29.90 23.74
N SER A 235 12.04 30.26 22.55
CA SER A 235 12.07 31.66 22.06
C SER A 235 10.91 32.08 21.13
N PHE A 236 9.88 31.25 20.95
CA PHE A 236 8.73 31.53 20.08
C PHE A 236 7.35 31.44 20.78
N GLY A 237 7.33 31.55 22.11
CA GLY A 237 6.11 31.40 22.92
C GLY A 237 5.52 32.70 23.45
N GLU A 238 5.26 33.72 22.61
CA GLU A 238 4.47 34.89 23.03
C GLU A 238 3.76 35.67 21.88
N VAL A 239 3.25 34.96 20.86
CA VAL A 239 2.09 35.41 20.04
C VAL A 239 1.27 34.18 19.62
N LEU A 240 0.30 33.80 20.46
CA LEU A 240 -0.84 32.97 20.07
C LEU A 240 -2.07 33.60 20.75
N ASP A 241 -2.65 34.59 20.07
CA ASP A 241 -4.03 34.99 20.34
C ASP A 241 -4.96 33.89 19.78
N ASP A 242 -6.07 33.61 20.48
CA ASP A 242 -7.01 32.51 20.21
C ASP A 242 -7.89 32.70 18.94
N ASP A 243 -7.37 33.40 17.93
CA ASP A 243 -8.01 33.54 16.60
C ASP A 243 -7.24 32.68 15.58
N VAL A 244 -7.39 31.35 15.69
CA VAL A 244 -7.13 30.49 14.53
C VAL A 244 -8.09 30.94 13.44
N ALA A 245 -7.55 31.52 12.38
CA ALA A 245 -8.32 31.81 11.18
C ALA A 245 -8.75 30.49 10.55
N ALA A 246 -9.91 29.99 10.98
CA ALA A 246 -10.70 29.08 10.17
C ALA A 246 -10.75 29.72 8.78
N ALA A 247 -10.31 28.98 7.76
CA ALA A 247 -10.53 29.43 6.40
C ALA A 247 -12.04 29.70 6.25
N ASP A 248 -12.43 30.79 5.59
CA ASP A 248 -13.82 31.09 5.24
C ASP A 248 -14.31 30.05 4.20
N PHE A 249 -14.44 28.79 4.63
CA PHE A 249 -14.98 27.68 3.87
C PHE A 249 -16.45 27.96 3.65
N ASN A 250 -16.81 28.18 2.38
CA ASN A 250 -18.19 28.38 2.01
C ASN A 250 -18.85 27.00 1.87
N GLU A 251 -19.68 26.60 2.84
CA GLU A 251 -20.35 25.28 2.87
C GLU A 251 -21.05 24.93 1.54
N ASP A 252 -21.60 25.92 0.83
CA ASP A 252 -22.29 25.74 -0.45
C ASP A 252 -21.34 25.62 -1.67
N GLU A 253 -20.06 26.01 -1.55
CA GLU A 253 -19.10 26.02 -2.66
C GLU A 253 -17.90 25.08 -2.48
N ASP A 254 -17.45 24.81 -1.25
CA ASP A 254 -16.21 24.09 -0.96
C ASP A 254 -16.41 22.62 -0.52
N PHE A 255 -17.66 22.19 -0.35
CA PHE A 255 -18.00 20.79 -0.08
C PHE A 255 -18.19 19.98 -1.37
N GLY A 256 -17.68 18.74 -1.39
CA GLY A 256 -17.57 17.93 -2.60
C GLY A 256 -16.13 17.85 -3.10
N VAL A 257 -15.95 17.53 -4.39
CA VAL A 257 -14.60 17.35 -4.95
C VAL A 257 -13.98 18.70 -5.32
N VAL A 258 -12.85 19.04 -4.68
CA VAL A 258 -12.13 20.30 -4.91
C VAL A 258 -11.09 20.16 -6.02
N THR A 259 -10.97 21.17 -6.88
CA THR A 259 -10.08 21.16 -8.06
C THR A 259 -9.39 22.53 -8.21
N GLY A 260 -8.30 22.61 -9.00
CA GLY A 260 -7.60 23.86 -9.31
C GLY A 260 -7.23 24.72 -8.08
N ASP A 261 -7.58 26.00 -8.12
CA ASP A 261 -7.29 26.97 -7.05
C ASP A 261 -7.83 26.55 -5.67
N LYS A 262 -8.92 25.75 -5.60
CA LYS A 262 -9.45 25.26 -4.32
C LYS A 262 -8.54 24.21 -3.70
N LEU A 263 -7.98 23.32 -4.52
CA LEU A 263 -6.98 22.34 -4.08
C LEU A 263 -5.68 23.05 -3.64
N MET A 264 -5.24 24.07 -4.38
CA MET A 264 -4.08 24.88 -4.00
C MET A 264 -4.26 25.49 -2.62
N LYS A 265 -5.37 26.21 -2.39
CA LYS A 265 -5.68 26.81 -1.08
C LYS A 265 -5.74 25.78 0.04
N LEU A 266 -6.28 24.60 -0.22
CA LEU A 266 -6.37 23.52 0.77
C LEU A 266 -4.99 23.02 1.21
N PHE A 267 -4.05 22.82 0.27
CA PHE A 267 -2.67 22.45 0.62
C PHE A 267 -1.85 23.61 1.21
N GLU A 268 -2.11 24.86 0.80
CA GLU A 268 -1.54 26.03 1.45
C GLU A 268 -1.98 26.12 2.92
N TYR A 269 -3.28 25.98 3.19
CA TYR A 269 -3.86 25.98 4.53
C TYR A 269 -3.35 24.82 5.38
N ALA A 270 -3.24 23.60 4.83
CA ALA A 270 -2.66 22.44 5.51
C ALA A 270 -1.21 22.70 5.96
N ARG A 271 -0.40 23.27 5.05
CA ARG A 271 1.00 23.61 5.32
C ARG A 271 1.16 24.75 6.33
N GLU A 272 0.29 25.76 6.28
CA GLU A 272 0.33 26.91 7.20
C GLU A 272 -0.15 26.55 8.61
N ASN A 273 -1.03 25.55 8.75
CA ASN A 273 -1.57 25.08 10.02
C ASN A 273 -0.92 23.77 10.51
N HIS A 274 0.15 23.31 9.86
CA HIS A 274 0.93 22.11 10.23
C HIS A 274 0.08 20.83 10.40
N PHE A 275 -0.75 20.53 9.40
CA PHE A 275 -1.47 19.25 9.27
C PHE A 275 -1.28 18.64 7.88
N ALA A 276 -1.53 17.34 7.74
CA ALA A 276 -1.41 16.62 6.46
C ALA A 276 -2.64 15.77 6.16
N ILE A 277 -3.22 15.93 4.98
CA ILE A 277 -4.48 15.28 4.65
C ILE A 277 -4.20 13.80 4.32
N PRO A 278 -4.84 12.83 5.00
CA PRO A 278 -4.66 11.43 4.66
C PRO A 278 -5.29 11.11 3.30
N ALA A 279 -4.59 10.29 2.53
CA ALA A 279 -5.03 9.77 1.25
C ALA A 279 -5.31 8.27 1.34
N PHE A 280 -6.58 7.90 1.18
CA PHE A 280 -7.03 6.53 1.36
C PHE A 280 -7.28 5.85 0.02
N ASN A 281 -6.55 4.75 -0.22
CA ASN A 281 -6.77 3.89 -1.38
C ASN A 281 -8.15 3.25 -1.31
N CYS A 282 -8.96 3.52 -2.32
CA CYS A 282 -10.31 3.01 -2.43
C CYS A 282 -10.43 2.01 -3.58
N THR A 283 -11.21 0.96 -3.33
CA THR A 283 -11.46 -0.12 -4.30
C THR A 283 -12.95 -0.33 -4.56
N SER A 284 -13.84 0.26 -3.75
CA SER A 284 -15.29 0.12 -3.90
C SER A 284 -16.03 1.34 -3.38
N SER A 285 -17.33 1.42 -3.69
CA SER A 285 -18.24 2.40 -3.08
C SER A 285 -18.24 2.32 -1.54
N SER A 286 -18.08 1.13 -0.97
CA SER A 286 -18.05 0.89 0.48
C SER A 286 -16.79 1.48 1.15
N THR A 287 -15.61 1.29 0.54
CA THR A 287 -14.36 1.87 1.08
C THR A 287 -14.37 3.40 0.99
N VAL A 288 -14.94 3.95 -0.10
CA VAL A 288 -15.17 5.40 -0.23
C VAL A 288 -16.12 5.91 0.85
N VAL A 289 -17.25 5.22 1.08
CA VAL A 289 -18.21 5.56 2.14
C VAL A 289 -17.55 5.59 3.52
N ALA A 290 -16.72 4.59 3.84
CA ALA A 290 -16.01 4.53 5.13
C ALA A 290 -15.03 5.70 5.33
N ALA A 291 -14.28 6.07 4.28
CA ALA A 291 -13.37 7.21 4.31
C ALA A 291 -14.10 8.56 4.45
N LEU A 292 -15.13 8.80 3.63
CA LEU A 292 -15.96 10.02 3.69
C LEU A 292 -16.71 10.14 5.02
N GLU A 293 -17.22 9.04 5.57
CA GLU A 293 -17.90 9.05 6.88
C GLU A 293 -16.94 9.33 8.04
N GLY A 294 -15.71 8.81 7.97
CA GLY A 294 -14.68 9.10 8.95
C GLY A 294 -14.27 10.57 8.94
N ALA A 295 -14.00 11.11 7.75
CA ALA A 295 -13.62 12.50 7.55
C ALA A 295 -14.71 13.49 7.97
N ARG A 296 -15.98 13.25 7.61
CA ARG A 296 -17.12 14.06 8.09
C ARG A 296 -17.22 14.06 9.61
N ASP A 297 -17.22 12.88 10.24
CA ASP A 297 -17.41 12.79 11.69
C ASP A 297 -16.24 13.35 12.48
N SER A 298 -15.07 13.49 11.84
CA SER A 298 -13.87 14.19 12.33
C SER A 298 -13.73 15.64 11.84
N LYS A 299 -14.73 16.18 11.12
CA LYS A 299 -14.72 17.54 10.52
C LYS A 299 -13.40 17.88 9.82
N ALA A 300 -13.06 17.06 8.84
CA ALA A 300 -11.78 17.08 8.19
C ALA A 300 -11.88 16.97 6.66
N PRO A 301 -10.99 17.61 5.90
CA PRO A 301 -10.80 17.30 4.49
C PRO A 301 -10.22 15.88 4.35
N VAL A 302 -10.39 15.26 3.18
CA VAL A 302 -9.85 13.93 2.90
C VAL A 302 -9.42 13.79 1.44
N ILE A 303 -8.38 13.01 1.18
CA ILE A 303 -8.02 12.58 -0.17
C ILE A 303 -8.56 11.16 -0.39
N ILE A 304 -9.38 10.98 -1.41
CA ILE A 304 -9.80 9.67 -1.91
C ILE A 304 -8.94 9.36 -3.13
N GLN A 305 -8.13 8.30 -3.04
CA GLN A 305 -7.27 7.90 -4.15
C GLN A 305 -7.61 6.52 -4.70
N VAL A 306 -7.38 6.34 -6.00
CA VAL A 306 -7.48 5.05 -6.68
C VAL A 306 -6.14 4.71 -7.32
N SER A 307 -5.56 3.58 -6.92
CA SER A 307 -4.38 3.02 -7.60
C SER A 307 -4.78 2.25 -8.85
N GLN A 308 -3.80 1.82 -9.67
CA GLN A 308 -4.07 1.12 -10.93
C GLN A 308 -4.90 -0.15 -10.72
N GLY A 309 -4.56 -0.93 -9.69
CA GLY A 309 -5.23 -2.16 -9.29
C GLY A 309 -6.57 -1.90 -8.61
N GLY A 310 -6.66 -0.83 -7.79
CA GLY A 310 -7.91 -0.39 -7.17
C GLY A 310 -8.94 0.06 -8.21
N ALA A 311 -8.51 0.82 -9.20
CA ALA A 311 -9.31 1.24 -10.34
C ALA A 311 -9.77 0.04 -11.18
N ALA A 312 -8.88 -0.92 -11.50
CA ALA A 312 -9.28 -2.15 -12.18
C ALA A 312 -10.30 -2.98 -11.36
N PHE A 313 -10.23 -2.93 -10.03
CA PHE A 313 -11.23 -3.57 -9.16
C PHE A 313 -12.59 -2.85 -9.19
N PHE A 314 -12.61 -1.52 -9.28
CA PHE A 314 -13.83 -0.73 -9.46
C PHE A 314 -14.57 -1.06 -10.77
N ALA A 315 -13.84 -1.31 -11.88
CA ALA A 315 -14.43 -1.84 -13.11
C ALA A 315 -14.86 -3.32 -12.99
N GLY A 316 -14.25 -4.04 -12.05
CA GLY A 316 -14.48 -5.45 -11.75
C GLY A 316 -13.47 -6.37 -12.45
N LYS A 317 -12.86 -7.29 -11.69
CA LYS A 317 -11.82 -8.24 -12.17
C LYS A 317 -12.23 -9.18 -13.33
N GLY A 318 -13.49 -9.14 -13.77
CA GLY A 318 -13.95 -9.84 -14.98
C GLY A 318 -13.69 -9.07 -16.29
N VAL A 319 -13.35 -7.78 -16.21
CA VAL A 319 -13.01 -6.94 -17.36
C VAL A 319 -11.52 -7.13 -17.71
N PRO A 320 -11.15 -7.38 -18.98
CA PRO A 320 -9.74 -7.45 -19.39
C PRO A 320 -9.01 -6.12 -19.15
N ASN A 321 -7.71 -6.18 -18.82
CA ASN A 321 -6.90 -5.00 -18.50
C ASN A 321 -5.53 -4.98 -19.23
N ASP A 322 -5.40 -5.72 -20.34
CA ASP A 322 -4.17 -5.84 -21.14
C ASP A 322 -3.72 -4.50 -21.78
N LYS A 323 -4.60 -3.50 -21.80
CA LYS A 323 -4.38 -2.15 -22.34
C LYS A 323 -4.83 -1.07 -21.35
N GLN A 324 -4.81 -1.38 -20.05
CA GLN A 324 -5.31 -0.51 -18.97
C GLN A 324 -6.80 -0.16 -19.04
N GLN A 325 -7.59 -0.80 -19.91
CA GLN A 325 -8.98 -0.42 -20.17
C GLN A 325 -9.92 -0.62 -18.97
N ALA A 326 -9.63 -1.57 -18.07
CA ALA A 326 -10.37 -1.71 -16.82
C ALA A 326 -9.93 -0.65 -15.80
N SER A 327 -8.63 -0.35 -15.69
CA SER A 327 -8.13 0.73 -14.82
C SER A 327 -8.65 2.10 -15.25
N ILE A 328 -8.68 2.42 -16.55
CA ILE A 328 -9.24 3.68 -17.06
C ILE A 328 -10.74 3.76 -16.73
N ALA A 329 -11.53 2.76 -17.16
CA ALA A 329 -12.98 2.79 -16.98
C ALA A 329 -13.39 2.78 -15.50
N GLY A 330 -12.66 2.05 -14.65
CA GLY A 330 -12.91 1.96 -13.22
C GLY A 330 -12.48 3.20 -12.44
N ALA A 331 -11.38 3.85 -12.84
CA ALA A 331 -10.98 5.14 -12.28
C ALA A 331 -12.04 6.21 -12.59
N VAL A 332 -12.50 6.31 -13.85
CA VAL A 332 -13.57 7.23 -14.27
C VAL A 332 -14.90 6.92 -13.55
N ALA A 333 -15.25 5.65 -13.37
CA ALA A 333 -16.44 5.26 -12.63
C ALA A 333 -16.35 5.60 -11.13
N ALA A 334 -15.20 5.36 -10.50
CA ALA A 334 -14.94 5.75 -9.12
C ALA A 334 -15.00 7.28 -8.95
N ALA A 335 -14.42 8.03 -9.89
CA ALA A 335 -14.46 9.49 -9.91
C ALA A 335 -15.89 10.04 -9.95
N HIS A 336 -16.71 9.57 -10.89
CA HIS A 336 -18.12 9.96 -10.95
C HIS A 336 -18.90 9.57 -9.69
N TYR A 337 -18.62 8.40 -9.09
CA TYR A 337 -19.22 8.02 -7.82
C TYR A 337 -18.85 8.98 -6.69
N VAL A 338 -17.55 9.27 -6.49
CA VAL A 338 -17.05 10.20 -5.47
C VAL A 338 -17.65 11.59 -5.67
N ARG A 339 -17.61 12.15 -6.89
CA ARG A 339 -18.22 13.46 -7.20
C ARG A 339 -19.72 13.49 -6.91
N SER A 340 -20.44 12.39 -7.15
CA SER A 340 -21.89 12.32 -6.89
C SER A 340 -22.26 12.25 -5.41
N ILE A 341 -21.36 11.74 -4.55
CA ILE A 341 -21.68 11.42 -3.16
C ILE A 341 -20.95 12.33 -2.15
N ALA A 342 -19.76 12.86 -2.47
CA ALA A 342 -18.99 13.72 -1.59
C ALA A 342 -19.78 14.93 -1.04
N PRO A 343 -20.62 15.66 -1.83
CA PRO A 343 -21.37 16.80 -1.31
C PRO A 343 -22.32 16.45 -0.15
N ILE A 344 -22.92 15.25 -0.13
CA ILE A 344 -23.83 14.85 0.96
C ILE A 344 -23.10 14.50 2.28
N TYR A 345 -21.76 14.43 2.25
CA TYR A 345 -20.94 14.30 3.45
C TYR A 345 -20.53 15.66 4.03
N GLY A 346 -20.71 16.77 3.30
CA GLY A 346 -20.42 18.12 3.82
C GLY A 346 -18.96 18.34 4.17
N ILE A 347 -18.03 17.88 3.31
CA ILE A 347 -16.58 18.04 3.48
C ILE A 347 -15.89 18.31 2.13
N PRO A 348 -14.75 19.01 2.10
CA PRO A 348 -13.86 19.04 0.95
C PRO A 348 -13.20 17.68 0.72
N VAL A 349 -13.21 17.23 -0.53
CA VAL A 349 -12.61 15.95 -0.95
C VAL A 349 -11.64 16.20 -2.10
N VAL A 350 -10.41 15.74 -1.98
CA VAL A 350 -9.49 15.66 -3.11
C VAL A 350 -9.66 14.28 -3.73
N LEU A 351 -9.80 14.22 -5.06
CA LEU A 351 -9.91 12.97 -5.80
C LEU A 351 -8.63 12.75 -6.62
N HIS A 352 -7.94 11.65 -6.36
CA HIS A 352 -6.58 11.41 -6.84
C HIS A 352 -6.41 10.05 -7.54
N SER A 353 -5.45 9.94 -8.46
CA SER A 353 -4.91 8.63 -8.87
C SER A 353 -3.51 8.42 -8.33
N ASP A 354 -3.28 7.25 -7.76
CA ASP A 354 -2.01 6.85 -7.15
C ASP A 354 -0.94 6.45 -8.18
N HIS A 355 0.21 5.97 -7.68
CA HIS A 355 1.37 5.43 -8.41
C HIS A 355 1.11 5.01 -9.87
N CYS A 356 1.71 5.75 -10.82
CA CYS A 356 1.65 5.43 -12.24
C CYS A 356 3.06 5.34 -12.85
N ALA A 357 3.64 4.15 -12.80
CA ALA A 357 4.88 3.77 -13.47
C ALA A 357 4.87 4.01 -14.98
N LYS A 358 6.05 4.11 -15.62
CA LYS A 358 6.23 4.26 -17.08
C LYS A 358 5.45 3.23 -17.91
N LYS A 359 5.37 1.99 -17.43
CA LYS A 359 4.59 0.88 -18.02
C LYS A 359 3.07 1.05 -17.92
N LEU A 360 2.61 1.93 -17.02
CA LEU A 360 1.21 2.24 -16.75
C LEU A 360 0.74 3.54 -17.41
N LEU A 361 1.61 4.33 -18.06
CA LEU A 361 1.22 5.58 -18.74
C LEU A 361 -0.02 5.52 -19.64
N PRO A 362 -0.36 4.41 -20.34
CA PRO A 362 -1.65 4.31 -21.05
C PRO A 362 -2.89 4.48 -20.16
N TRP A 363 -2.80 4.14 -18.86
CA TRP A 363 -3.83 4.43 -17.85
C TRP A 363 -3.93 5.93 -17.58
N PHE A 364 -2.78 6.59 -17.38
CA PHE A 364 -2.67 8.03 -17.17
C PHE A 364 -3.23 8.83 -18.35
N ASP A 365 -2.85 8.46 -19.58
CA ASP A 365 -3.36 9.09 -20.80
C ASP A 365 -4.89 8.97 -20.91
N GLY A 366 -5.45 7.79 -20.60
CA GLY A 366 -6.90 7.56 -20.60
C GLY A 366 -7.66 8.28 -19.49
N MET A 367 -7.03 8.54 -18.33
CA MET A 367 -7.59 9.42 -17.30
C MET A 367 -7.60 10.87 -17.77
N LEU A 368 -6.47 11.38 -18.27
CA LEU A 368 -6.39 12.76 -18.80
C LEU A 368 -7.35 13.02 -19.95
N GLU A 369 -7.62 12.04 -20.83
CA GLU A 369 -8.66 12.17 -21.86
C GLU A 369 -10.06 12.35 -21.25
N ALA A 370 -10.35 11.69 -20.12
CA ALA A 370 -11.60 11.86 -19.39
C ALA A 370 -11.67 13.21 -18.64
N ASP A 371 -10.56 13.68 -18.06
CA ASP A 371 -10.48 15.02 -17.48
C ASP A 371 -10.66 16.13 -18.51
N GLU A 372 -10.00 16.04 -19.67
CA GLU A 372 -10.14 17.01 -20.77
C GLU A 372 -11.58 17.04 -21.29
N ALA A 373 -12.25 15.89 -21.36
CA ALA A 373 -13.65 15.80 -21.73
C ALA A 373 -14.58 16.42 -20.67
N TYR A 374 -14.34 16.15 -19.39
CA TYR A 374 -15.13 16.69 -18.28
C TYR A 374 -14.92 18.20 -18.11
N PHE A 375 -13.68 18.68 -18.21
CA PHE A 375 -13.30 20.10 -18.17
C PHE A 375 -14.00 20.90 -19.27
N LYS A 376 -14.10 20.34 -20.48
CA LYS A 376 -14.83 20.96 -21.59
C LYS A 376 -16.33 21.12 -21.33
N GLU A 377 -16.93 20.25 -20.50
CA GLU A 377 -18.36 20.32 -20.16
C GLU A 377 -18.63 21.13 -18.88
N LYS A 378 -17.75 21.05 -17.88
CA LYS A 378 -17.98 21.56 -16.51
C LYS A 378 -17.10 22.74 -16.09
N GLY A 379 -16.00 23.00 -16.80
CA GLY A 379 -15.02 24.03 -16.45
C GLY A 379 -14.00 23.61 -15.36
N GLU A 380 -14.02 22.34 -14.96
CA GLU A 380 -13.12 21.73 -13.98
C GLU A 380 -12.78 20.28 -14.38
N PRO A 381 -11.63 19.74 -13.98
CA PRO A 381 -11.26 18.36 -14.29
C PRO A 381 -12.13 17.34 -13.52
N LEU A 382 -12.11 16.08 -13.96
CA LEU A 382 -12.86 15.00 -13.32
C LEU A 382 -12.20 14.63 -11.98
N PHE A 383 -10.88 14.42 -12.02
CA PHE A 383 -9.99 14.28 -10.87
C PHE A 383 -9.50 15.65 -10.37
N SER A 384 -9.03 15.69 -9.12
CA SER A 384 -8.34 16.84 -8.54
C SER A 384 -6.85 16.83 -8.89
N SER A 385 -6.25 15.64 -8.88
CA SER A 385 -4.82 15.44 -9.11
C SER A 385 -4.48 14.04 -9.61
N HIS A 386 -3.32 13.89 -10.23
CA HIS A 386 -2.77 12.59 -10.64
C HIS A 386 -1.31 12.47 -10.24
N MET A 387 -0.87 11.25 -9.99
CA MET A 387 0.50 10.91 -9.65
C MET A 387 1.27 10.29 -10.81
N LEU A 388 2.51 10.75 -11.03
CA LEU A 388 3.51 10.06 -11.84
C LEU A 388 4.61 9.53 -10.92
N ASP A 389 4.78 8.21 -10.94
CA ASP A 389 5.94 7.56 -10.33
C ASP A 389 6.87 7.10 -11.44
N LEU A 390 7.99 7.81 -11.61
CA LEU A 390 9.06 7.40 -12.53
C LEU A 390 10.36 7.25 -11.74
N SER A 391 10.27 6.83 -10.47
CA SER A 391 11.40 6.59 -9.56
C SER A 391 12.36 5.49 -10.05
N GLU A 392 11.83 4.48 -10.75
CA GLU A 392 12.60 3.41 -11.42
C GLU A 392 13.48 3.94 -12.59
N GLU A 393 13.17 5.13 -13.13
CA GLU A 393 13.84 5.74 -14.27
C GLU A 393 14.96 6.73 -13.85
N SER A 394 15.78 7.19 -14.80
CA SER A 394 16.76 8.25 -14.50
C SER A 394 16.07 9.56 -14.07
N LYS A 395 16.69 10.33 -13.17
CA LYS A 395 16.17 11.63 -12.71
C LYS A 395 15.82 12.55 -13.89
N GLU A 396 16.69 12.58 -14.89
CA GLU A 396 16.53 13.39 -16.09
C GLU A 396 15.29 12.98 -16.90
N GLU A 397 15.08 11.68 -17.11
CA GLU A 397 13.91 11.15 -17.83
C GLU A 397 12.60 11.30 -17.03
N ASN A 398 12.66 11.12 -15.72
CA ASN A 398 11.55 11.35 -14.80
C ASN A 398 11.09 12.83 -14.88
N ILE A 399 12.02 13.78 -14.72
CA ILE A 399 11.74 15.22 -14.85
C ILE A 399 11.22 15.56 -16.24
N GLU A 400 11.84 15.09 -17.32
CA GLU A 400 11.41 15.37 -18.71
C GLU A 400 9.98 14.89 -18.98
N THR A 401 9.66 13.66 -18.53
CA THR A 401 8.34 13.06 -18.72
C THR A 401 7.29 13.77 -17.87
N CYS A 402 7.60 14.08 -16.60
CA CYS A 402 6.70 14.83 -15.73
C CYS A 402 6.44 16.24 -16.24
N VAL A 403 7.45 16.96 -16.74
CA VAL A 403 7.29 18.26 -17.42
C VAL A 403 6.31 18.16 -18.58
N LYS A 404 6.48 17.18 -19.47
CA LYS A 404 5.62 16.97 -20.64
C LYS A 404 4.16 16.71 -20.25
N TYR A 405 3.91 15.90 -19.23
CA TYR A 405 2.55 15.65 -18.73
C TYR A 405 1.97 16.86 -17.98
N PHE A 406 2.79 17.57 -17.20
CA PHE A 406 2.34 18.75 -16.45
C PHE A 406 1.93 19.89 -17.38
N GLU A 407 2.59 20.07 -18.53
CA GLU A 407 2.13 21.00 -19.57
C GLU A 407 0.74 20.65 -20.14
N ARG A 408 0.31 19.39 -20.10
CA ARG A 408 -1.06 18.97 -20.47
C ARG A 408 -2.02 19.24 -19.31
N MET A 409 -1.68 18.77 -18.11
CA MET A 409 -2.48 18.90 -16.88
C MET A 409 -2.79 20.36 -16.50
N ALA A 410 -1.79 21.24 -16.56
CA ALA A 410 -1.93 22.64 -16.17
C ALA A 410 -2.93 23.43 -17.05
N LYS A 411 -3.22 22.97 -18.28
CA LYS A 411 -4.22 23.59 -19.17
C LYS A 411 -5.66 23.36 -18.71
N ILE A 412 -5.87 22.37 -17.84
CA ILE A 412 -7.18 21.98 -17.30
C ILE A 412 -7.19 21.99 -15.76
N ASN A 413 -6.30 22.78 -15.15
CA ASN A 413 -6.22 23.02 -13.70
C ASN A 413 -6.06 21.74 -12.83
N LEU A 414 -5.45 20.68 -13.40
CA LEU A 414 -5.03 19.50 -12.65
C LEU A 414 -3.74 19.78 -11.87
N PHE A 415 -3.65 19.18 -10.68
CA PHE A 415 -2.45 19.21 -9.84
C PHE A 415 -1.64 17.91 -10.05
N LEU A 416 -0.31 18.00 -10.13
CA LEU A 416 0.59 16.86 -10.34
C LEU A 416 1.29 16.43 -9.05
N GLU A 417 1.22 15.15 -8.71
CA GLU A 417 2.12 14.54 -7.74
C GLU A 417 3.25 13.81 -8.48
N MET A 418 4.49 14.02 -8.06
CA MET A 418 5.68 13.43 -8.67
C MET A 418 6.52 12.72 -7.61
N GLU A 419 6.96 11.49 -7.91
CA GLU A 419 7.88 10.75 -7.04
C GLU A 419 9.33 10.80 -7.55
N ILE A 420 10.27 10.89 -6.61
CA ILE A 420 11.71 10.84 -6.85
C ILE A 420 12.44 10.06 -5.76
N GLY A 421 13.51 9.37 -6.17
CA GLY A 421 14.25 8.47 -5.30
C GLY A 421 13.51 7.15 -5.11
N ILE A 422 14.22 6.14 -4.61
CA ILE A 422 13.67 4.79 -4.51
C ILE A 422 13.00 4.63 -3.14
N THR A 423 11.67 4.58 -3.13
CA THR A 423 10.85 4.13 -1.99
C THR A 423 10.95 2.62 -1.87
N GLY A 424 11.01 2.06 -0.66
CA GLY A 424 11.15 0.61 -0.50
C GLY A 424 9.82 -0.15 -0.68
N GLY A 425 9.87 -1.45 -0.96
CA GLY A 425 8.69 -2.32 -0.95
C GLY A 425 8.04 -2.52 -2.33
N GLU A 426 6.76 -2.91 -2.37
CA GLU A 426 5.99 -3.10 -3.61
C GLU A 426 4.64 -2.36 -3.54
N GLU A 427 4.36 -1.46 -4.49
CA GLU A 427 3.04 -0.83 -4.66
C GLU A 427 2.66 -0.77 -6.15
N ASP A 428 1.43 -1.21 -6.48
CA ASP A 428 0.86 -1.25 -7.84
C ASP A 428 1.78 -1.70 -9.00
N GLY A 429 2.74 -2.58 -8.67
CA GLY A 429 3.68 -3.21 -9.59
C GLY A 429 5.03 -2.49 -9.74
N VAL A 430 5.31 -1.46 -8.95
CA VAL A 430 6.67 -0.94 -8.68
C VAL A 430 7.24 -1.76 -7.54
N ASP A 431 8.39 -2.43 -7.73
CA ASP A 431 9.00 -3.36 -6.75
C ASP A 431 10.46 -3.00 -6.49
N ASN A 432 10.66 -2.36 -5.35
CA ASN A 432 11.94 -1.88 -4.85
C ASN A 432 12.46 -2.72 -3.67
N THR A 433 11.94 -3.94 -3.46
CA THR A 433 12.31 -4.82 -2.33
C THR A 433 13.78 -5.27 -2.32
N SER A 434 14.52 -5.08 -3.43
CA SER A 434 15.90 -5.57 -3.62
C SER A 434 17.00 -4.48 -3.64
N VAL A 435 16.66 -3.23 -3.38
CA VAL A 435 17.58 -2.08 -3.57
C VAL A 435 18.49 -1.81 -2.36
N ASP A 436 19.71 -1.33 -2.60
CA ASP A 436 20.67 -0.99 -1.54
C ASP A 436 20.27 0.25 -0.72
N ASN A 437 20.51 0.17 0.59
CA ASN A 437 20.09 1.17 1.58
C ASN A 437 20.68 2.57 1.37
N SER A 438 21.75 2.72 0.58
CA SER A 438 22.35 4.02 0.27
C SER A 438 21.60 4.81 -0.82
N ALA A 439 20.82 4.12 -1.67
CA ALA A 439 20.05 4.74 -2.76
C ALA A 439 18.62 5.18 -2.36
N LEU A 440 18.18 4.87 -1.14
CA LEU A 440 16.82 5.09 -0.63
C LEU A 440 16.54 6.51 -0.09
N TYR A 441 17.49 7.44 -0.24
CA TYR A 441 17.39 8.80 0.28
C TYR A 441 17.65 9.83 -0.81
N THR A 442 16.61 10.57 -1.18
CA THR A 442 16.65 11.68 -2.14
C THR A 442 17.57 12.79 -1.64
N GLN A 443 18.27 13.50 -2.53
CA GLN A 443 19.10 14.64 -2.15
C GLN A 443 18.33 15.97 -2.30
N PRO A 444 18.59 16.99 -1.45
CA PRO A 444 17.95 18.31 -1.57
C PRO A 444 18.11 18.98 -2.94
N GLU A 445 19.21 18.70 -3.62
CA GLU A 445 19.50 19.18 -4.98
C GLU A 445 18.53 18.59 -6.02
N ASP A 446 18.15 17.31 -5.89
CA ASP A 446 17.20 16.65 -6.80
C ASP A 446 15.79 17.26 -6.68
N ILE A 447 15.38 17.56 -5.44
CA ILE A 447 14.13 18.26 -5.13
C ILE A 447 14.12 19.67 -5.73
N LEU A 448 15.26 20.37 -5.69
CA LEU A 448 15.40 21.69 -6.29
C LEU A 448 15.38 21.64 -7.82
N ASP A 449 16.00 20.64 -8.45
CA ASP A 449 15.94 20.42 -9.90
C ASP A 449 14.49 20.19 -10.36
N ILE A 450 13.74 19.34 -9.66
CA ILE A 450 12.31 19.09 -9.90
C ILE A 450 11.50 20.37 -9.76
N HIS A 451 11.64 21.08 -8.64
CA HIS A 451 10.94 22.34 -8.42
C HIS A 451 11.25 23.36 -9.53
N ASN A 452 12.52 23.51 -9.91
CA ASN A 452 12.95 24.41 -10.98
C ASN A 452 12.46 24.00 -12.37
N ALA A 453 12.13 22.73 -12.59
CA ALA A 453 11.51 22.26 -13.83
C ALA A 453 10.00 22.54 -13.84
N LEU A 454 9.27 22.05 -12.84
CA LEU A 454 7.80 22.09 -12.79
C LEU A 454 7.23 23.49 -12.53
N SER A 455 7.86 24.30 -11.66
CA SER A 455 7.37 25.65 -11.33
C SER A 455 7.35 26.64 -12.50
N LYS A 456 8.02 26.33 -13.61
CA LYS A 456 7.94 27.08 -14.87
C LYS A 456 6.59 26.91 -15.59
N ILE A 457 5.86 25.84 -15.26
CA ILE A 457 4.59 25.45 -15.88
C ILE A 457 3.42 25.91 -15.01
N SER A 458 3.46 25.53 -13.73
CA SER A 458 2.43 25.85 -12.73
C SER A 458 2.97 25.60 -11.30
N PRO A 459 2.47 26.29 -10.26
CA PRO A 459 2.77 25.94 -8.87
C PRO A 459 2.01 24.71 -8.36
N ALA A 460 1.08 24.15 -9.14
CA ALA A 460 0.19 23.05 -8.75
C ALA A 460 0.87 21.67 -8.81
N PHE A 461 1.94 21.47 -8.03
CA PHE A 461 2.59 20.18 -7.90
C PHE A 461 3.08 19.89 -6.47
N SER A 462 3.15 18.61 -6.14
CA SER A 462 3.75 18.08 -4.91
C SER A 462 4.86 17.08 -5.25
N ILE A 463 5.77 16.88 -4.30
CA ILE A 463 6.91 15.97 -4.47
C ILE A 463 6.88 14.93 -3.35
N ALA A 464 6.79 13.66 -3.74
CA ALA A 464 7.14 12.55 -2.89
C ALA A 464 8.64 12.26 -3.03
N ALA A 465 9.32 12.18 -1.89
CA ALA A 465 10.75 11.91 -1.83
C ALA A 465 10.97 10.57 -1.15
N GLY A 466 11.92 9.76 -1.62
CA GLY A 466 12.47 8.68 -0.81
C GLY A 466 13.19 9.24 0.42
N PHE A 467 12.67 8.99 1.62
CA PHE A 467 13.32 9.30 2.91
C PHE A 467 13.40 8.07 3.84
N GLY A 468 13.51 6.88 3.26
CA GLY A 468 13.46 5.60 3.97
C GLY A 468 12.05 5.10 4.28
N ASN A 469 11.05 5.64 3.60
CA ASN A 469 9.67 5.18 3.58
C ASN A 469 9.50 3.94 2.68
N VAL A 470 8.51 3.09 3.01
CA VAL A 470 8.38 1.74 2.44
C VAL A 470 6.89 1.38 2.29
N HIS A 471 6.48 0.84 1.14
CA HIS A 471 5.07 0.67 0.78
C HIS A 471 4.48 -0.64 1.28
N GLY A 472 3.77 -0.57 2.41
CA GLY A 472 3.13 -1.72 3.07
C GLY A 472 3.76 -2.07 4.43
N VAL A 473 3.27 -3.14 5.05
CA VAL A 473 3.67 -3.52 6.43
C VAL A 473 4.87 -4.48 6.39
N TYR A 474 6.07 -3.95 6.62
CA TYR A 474 7.31 -4.74 6.69
C TYR A 474 7.77 -5.01 8.12
N LYS A 475 8.66 -6.00 8.28
CA LYS A 475 9.36 -6.25 9.55
C LYS A 475 10.19 -5.00 9.93
N PRO A 476 10.09 -4.49 11.17
CA PRO A 476 10.92 -3.38 11.62
C PRO A 476 12.41 -3.66 11.43
N GLY A 477 13.12 -2.77 10.72
CA GLY A 477 14.59 -2.76 10.64
C GLY A 477 15.24 -2.92 9.25
N ASN A 478 14.49 -3.18 8.17
CA ASN A 478 15.08 -3.29 6.82
C ASN A 478 15.52 -1.93 6.25
N VAL A 479 14.68 -0.91 6.42
CA VAL A 479 14.94 0.49 6.07
C VAL A 479 14.53 1.32 7.28
N LYS A 480 15.24 2.42 7.54
CA LYS A 480 14.91 3.33 8.64
C LYS A 480 14.37 4.64 8.08
N LEU A 481 13.12 4.94 8.39
CA LEU A 481 12.48 6.22 8.11
C LEU A 481 13.30 7.38 8.72
N ARG A 482 13.53 8.44 7.94
CA ARG A 482 14.23 9.65 8.38
C ARG A 482 13.46 10.94 8.01
N PRO A 483 12.34 11.24 8.69
CA PRO A 483 11.53 12.44 8.40
C PRO A 483 12.30 13.76 8.56
N GLU A 484 13.43 13.76 9.29
CA GLU A 484 14.32 14.91 9.40
C GLU A 484 14.98 15.34 8.08
N LEU A 485 15.02 14.47 7.07
CA LEU A 485 15.52 14.83 5.73
C LEU A 485 14.59 15.81 5.00
N LEU A 486 13.29 15.75 5.29
CA LEU A 486 12.29 16.66 4.72
C LEU A 486 12.59 18.12 5.11
N ALA A 487 13.05 18.36 6.35
CA ALA A 487 13.53 19.67 6.79
C ALA A 487 14.71 20.18 5.95
N MET A 488 15.61 19.28 5.53
CA MET A 488 16.77 19.63 4.69
C MET A 488 16.33 20.02 3.28
N HIS A 489 15.33 19.33 2.71
CA HIS A 489 14.75 19.70 1.41
C HIS A 489 14.07 21.07 1.45
N GLN A 490 13.21 21.32 2.44
CA GLN A 490 12.53 22.61 2.62
C GLN A 490 13.53 23.75 2.82
N LYS A 491 14.53 23.55 3.69
CA LYS A 491 15.57 24.55 3.97
C LYS A 491 16.41 24.86 2.72
N HIS A 492 16.86 23.84 2.00
CA HIS A 492 17.67 24.03 0.79
C HIS A 492 16.86 24.78 -0.29
N ALA A 493 15.60 24.37 -0.52
CA ALA A 493 14.71 25.07 -1.43
C ALA A 493 14.48 26.53 -1.00
N HIS A 494 14.23 26.79 0.29
CA HIS A 494 14.04 28.14 0.82
C HIS A 494 15.29 29.03 0.62
N GLU A 495 16.49 28.52 0.91
CA GLU A 495 17.75 29.26 0.75
C GLU A 495 18.06 29.60 -0.72
N GLN A 496 17.80 28.68 -1.64
CA GLN A 496 18.09 28.85 -3.07
C GLN A 496 17.02 29.70 -3.79
N LEU A 497 15.73 29.46 -3.50
CA LEU A 497 14.59 30.15 -4.12
C LEU A 497 14.26 31.49 -3.45
N LYS A 498 14.73 31.72 -2.21
CA LYS A 498 14.51 32.94 -1.40
C LYS A 498 13.02 33.25 -1.19
N THR A 499 12.26 32.20 -0.89
CA THR A 499 10.81 32.26 -0.67
C THR A 499 10.47 32.95 0.65
N LYS A 500 9.24 33.47 0.77
CA LYS A 500 8.75 34.04 2.04
C LYS A 500 8.43 32.95 3.07
N ASN A 501 7.84 31.85 2.62
CA ASN A 501 7.51 30.70 3.45
C ASN A 501 8.80 29.84 3.66
N PRO A 502 9.13 29.45 4.90
CA PRO A 502 10.25 28.53 5.20
C PRO A 502 10.02 27.09 4.71
N LEU A 503 8.77 26.73 4.42
CA LEU A 503 8.36 25.45 3.82
C LEU A 503 7.85 25.71 2.37
N PRO A 504 8.72 26.02 1.39
CA PRO A 504 8.25 26.35 0.04
C PRO A 504 7.62 25.17 -0.72
N LEU A 505 7.92 23.93 -0.33
CA LEU A 505 7.51 22.72 -1.05
C LEU A 505 6.23 22.12 -0.44
N PHE A 506 5.39 21.53 -1.29
CA PHE A 506 4.37 20.59 -0.88
C PHE A 506 4.96 19.17 -0.93
N LEU A 507 5.20 18.56 0.23
CA LEU A 507 5.77 17.23 0.31
C LEU A 507 4.69 16.17 0.56
N VAL A 508 4.94 14.95 0.08
CA VAL A 508 4.05 13.80 0.24
C VAL A 508 4.80 12.65 0.94
N PHE A 509 4.08 11.95 1.83
CA PHE A 509 4.58 10.79 2.54
C PHE A 509 3.84 9.52 2.07
N HIS A 510 4.46 8.76 1.17
CA HIS A 510 4.00 7.41 0.80
C HIS A 510 4.48 6.36 1.79
N GLY A 511 3.79 5.22 1.89
CA GLY A 511 4.18 4.16 2.83
C GLY A 511 4.03 4.54 4.31
N GLY A 512 3.05 5.39 4.67
CA GLY A 512 2.83 5.83 6.05
C GLY A 512 2.32 4.75 7.00
N SER A 513 1.76 3.64 6.47
CA SER A 513 1.22 2.53 7.29
C SER A 513 2.33 1.86 8.13
N GLY A 514 2.11 1.75 9.45
CA GLY A 514 3.10 1.20 10.39
C GLY A 514 4.20 2.16 10.87
N SER A 515 4.22 3.43 10.41
CA SER A 515 5.12 4.46 10.94
C SER A 515 4.72 4.88 12.35
N THR A 516 5.68 5.33 13.17
CA THR A 516 5.37 5.80 14.53
C THR A 516 4.74 7.19 14.52
N LYS A 517 3.93 7.51 15.53
CA LYS A 517 3.27 8.83 15.66
C LYS A 517 4.28 9.99 15.73
N ASP A 518 5.45 9.78 16.33
CA ASP A 518 6.53 10.78 16.38
C ASP A 518 7.17 11.01 14.98
N GLU A 519 7.33 9.97 14.17
CA GLU A 519 7.83 10.08 12.79
C GLU A 519 6.82 10.80 11.89
N ILE A 520 5.53 10.44 12.00
CA ILE A 520 4.43 11.11 11.29
C ILE A 520 4.41 12.60 11.66
N LYS A 521 4.40 12.92 12.95
CA LYS A 521 4.43 14.30 13.46
C LYS A 521 5.63 15.10 12.93
N THR A 522 6.82 14.49 12.93
CA THR A 522 8.04 15.12 12.39
C THR A 522 7.93 15.36 10.87
N ALA A 523 7.28 14.46 10.12
CA ALA A 523 7.06 14.63 8.69
C ALA A 523 6.11 15.81 8.40
N VAL A 524 5.00 15.91 9.15
CA VAL A 524 4.03 17.01 9.04
C VAL A 524 4.66 18.36 9.40
N GLU A 525 5.45 18.43 10.48
CA GLU A 525 6.20 19.64 10.87
C GLU A 525 7.15 20.12 9.76
N ASN A 526 7.66 19.21 8.94
CA ASN A 526 8.55 19.48 7.81
C ASN A 526 7.80 19.72 6.47
N GLY A 527 6.51 20.03 6.52
CA GLY A 527 5.72 20.45 5.36
C GLY A 527 5.24 19.32 4.45
N VAL A 528 5.07 18.11 4.99
CA VAL A 528 4.20 17.11 4.38
C VAL A 528 2.76 17.59 4.47
N VAL A 529 2.03 17.56 3.35
CA VAL A 529 0.61 17.95 3.26
C VAL A 529 -0.32 16.80 2.86
N LYS A 530 0.25 15.65 2.48
CA LYS A 530 -0.46 14.41 2.12
C LYS A 530 0.29 13.19 2.67
N MET A 531 -0.43 12.23 3.25
CA MET A 531 0.13 10.91 3.59
C MET A 531 -0.74 9.77 3.05
N ASN A 532 -0.16 8.85 2.28
CA ASN A 532 -0.89 7.68 1.76
C ASN A 532 -1.12 6.65 2.88
N VAL A 533 -2.34 6.13 2.96
CA VAL A 533 -2.75 5.09 3.91
C VAL A 533 -3.63 4.05 3.20
N ASP A 534 -3.02 2.93 2.82
CA ASP A 534 -3.72 1.80 2.20
C ASP A 534 -3.83 0.59 3.16
N THR A 535 -2.73 -0.14 3.36
CA THR A 535 -2.71 -1.47 4.03
C THR A 535 -3.39 -1.49 5.39
N ASP A 536 -3.20 -0.45 6.21
CA ASP A 536 -3.86 -0.31 7.51
C ASP A 536 -5.40 -0.24 7.38
N THR A 537 -5.91 0.45 6.37
CA THR A 537 -7.36 0.51 6.12
C THR A 537 -7.90 -0.76 5.48
N GLN A 538 -7.13 -1.46 4.64
CA GLN A 538 -7.49 -2.79 4.15
C GLN A 538 -7.67 -3.78 5.32
N TRP A 539 -6.70 -3.78 6.26
CA TRP A 539 -6.75 -4.61 7.46
C TRP A 539 -7.94 -4.25 8.37
N ALA A 540 -8.18 -2.95 8.58
CA ALA A 540 -9.31 -2.46 9.36
C ALA A 540 -10.65 -2.86 8.72
N TYR A 541 -10.82 -2.67 7.42
CA TYR A 541 -12.04 -3.03 6.67
C TYR A 541 -12.32 -4.54 6.71
N MET A 542 -11.29 -5.35 6.49
CA MET A 542 -11.38 -6.82 6.59
C MET A 542 -11.73 -7.28 8.02
N SER A 543 -11.16 -6.64 9.04
CA SER A 543 -11.36 -7.03 10.45
C SER A 543 -12.82 -6.97 10.89
N GLY A 544 -13.58 -5.93 10.48
CA GLY A 544 -15.01 -5.82 10.79
C GLY A 544 -15.85 -6.95 10.19
N MET A 545 -15.56 -7.33 8.94
CA MET A 545 -16.21 -8.49 8.30
C MET A 545 -15.82 -9.81 8.96
N ARG A 546 -14.53 -10.00 9.26
CA ARG A 546 -13.99 -11.19 9.96
C ARG A 546 -14.71 -11.39 11.29
N ASP A 547 -14.78 -10.36 12.12
CA ASP A 547 -15.33 -10.44 13.47
C ASP A 547 -16.87 -10.62 13.44
N TYR A 548 -17.54 -10.07 12.43
CA TYR A 548 -18.94 -10.39 12.15
C TYR A 548 -19.13 -11.87 11.80
N PHE A 549 -18.38 -12.40 10.85
CA PHE A 549 -18.52 -13.80 10.41
C PHE A 549 -18.18 -14.80 11.53
N LEU A 550 -17.17 -14.51 12.36
CA LEU A 550 -16.86 -15.30 13.56
C LEU A 550 -18.02 -15.25 14.56
N SER A 551 -18.55 -14.06 14.89
CA SER A 551 -19.63 -13.91 15.88
C SER A 551 -21.01 -14.39 15.40
N LYS A 552 -21.20 -14.59 14.08
CA LYS A 552 -22.45 -15.07 13.46
C LYS A 552 -22.32 -16.41 12.74
N GLN A 553 -21.24 -17.17 12.96
CA GLN A 553 -20.94 -18.40 12.23
C GLN A 553 -22.13 -19.38 12.17
N ASP A 554 -22.84 -19.60 13.28
CA ASP A 554 -24.01 -20.51 13.33
C ASP A 554 -25.27 -19.99 12.62
N TYR A 555 -25.33 -18.68 12.34
CA TYR A 555 -26.42 -18.03 11.60
C TYR A 555 -26.09 -17.87 10.10
N LEU A 556 -24.91 -18.30 9.65
CA LEU A 556 -24.44 -18.11 8.27
C LEU A 556 -24.23 -19.44 7.51
N LYS A 557 -24.48 -20.58 8.15
CA LYS A 557 -24.33 -21.94 7.58
C LYS A 557 -25.44 -22.32 6.59
N SER A 558 -26.63 -21.72 6.71
CA SER A 558 -27.80 -22.03 5.90
C SER A 558 -28.75 -20.82 5.80
N GLN A 559 -29.64 -20.80 4.81
CA GLN A 559 -30.65 -19.73 4.70
C GLN A 559 -31.73 -19.81 5.78
N VAL A 560 -32.00 -21.01 6.29
CA VAL A 560 -32.97 -21.32 7.35
C VAL A 560 -32.33 -22.34 8.30
N GLY A 561 -32.58 -22.17 9.60
CA GLY A 561 -32.01 -22.98 10.68
C GLY A 561 -30.85 -22.28 11.37
N ASN A 562 -30.95 -22.07 12.69
CA ASN A 562 -29.93 -21.46 13.53
C ASN A 562 -30.15 -21.86 15.01
N PRO A 563 -29.33 -21.38 15.97
CA PRO A 563 -29.49 -21.71 17.40
C PRO A 563 -30.84 -21.31 18.04
N GLU A 564 -31.60 -20.39 17.43
CA GLU A 564 -32.96 -20.00 17.86
C GLU A 564 -34.06 -20.96 17.32
N GLY A 565 -33.72 -21.91 16.43
CA GLY A 565 -34.62 -22.95 15.92
C GLY A 565 -34.36 -23.38 14.46
N ALA A 566 -34.80 -24.60 14.12
CA ALA A 566 -34.59 -25.20 12.79
C ALA A 566 -35.28 -24.44 11.64
N ASP A 567 -36.41 -23.80 11.90
CA ASP A 567 -37.21 -23.06 10.90
C ASP A 567 -36.94 -21.54 10.89
N LYS A 568 -35.91 -21.07 11.62
CA LYS A 568 -35.62 -19.65 11.75
C LYS A 568 -34.85 -19.11 10.53
N PRO A 569 -35.31 -18.02 9.88
CA PRO A 569 -34.65 -17.49 8.69
C PRO A 569 -33.41 -16.66 9.03
N ASN A 570 -32.33 -16.86 8.28
CA ASN A 570 -31.04 -16.20 8.50
C ASN A 570 -30.79 -14.97 7.62
N LYS A 571 -31.76 -14.56 6.78
CA LYS A 571 -31.64 -13.40 5.89
C LYS A 571 -31.11 -12.13 6.59
N LYS A 572 -31.56 -11.87 7.82
CA LYS A 572 -31.14 -10.69 8.60
C LYS A 572 -29.66 -10.68 9.05
N TYR A 573 -28.95 -11.81 8.89
CA TYR A 573 -27.51 -11.92 9.17
C TYR A 573 -26.68 -12.04 7.88
N ALA A 574 -27.21 -12.72 6.87
CA ALA A 574 -26.51 -12.94 5.60
C ALA A 574 -26.57 -11.75 4.61
N ASP A 575 -27.48 -10.80 4.82
CA ASP A 575 -27.63 -9.59 3.99
C ASP A 575 -26.32 -8.79 3.94
N PRO A 576 -25.73 -8.54 2.74
CA PRO A 576 -24.47 -7.81 2.60
C PRO A 576 -24.45 -6.47 3.31
N ARG A 577 -25.60 -5.77 3.37
CA ARG A 577 -25.70 -4.46 4.02
C ARG A 577 -25.47 -4.50 5.53
N VAL A 578 -25.45 -5.68 6.14
CA VAL A 578 -25.15 -5.86 7.56
C VAL A 578 -23.65 -6.09 7.77
N TRP A 579 -23.06 -7.08 7.10
CA TRP A 579 -21.64 -7.43 7.33
C TRP A 579 -20.65 -6.53 6.58
N VAL A 580 -21.01 -5.96 5.42
CA VAL A 580 -20.22 -4.90 4.78
C VAL A 580 -20.14 -3.68 5.67
N ARG A 581 -21.27 -3.31 6.31
CA ARG A 581 -21.35 -2.18 7.23
C ARG A 581 -20.47 -2.34 8.47
N GLU A 582 -20.19 -3.56 8.94
CA GLU A 582 -19.22 -3.76 10.01
C GLU A 582 -17.78 -3.47 9.55
N GLY A 583 -17.42 -3.84 8.31
CA GLY A 583 -16.14 -3.45 7.70
C GLY A 583 -16.02 -1.94 7.49
N GLU A 584 -17.08 -1.28 7.04
CA GLU A 584 -17.13 0.19 6.94
C GLU A 584 -16.86 0.87 8.29
N LYS A 585 -17.48 0.39 9.38
CA LYS A 585 -17.28 0.95 10.73
C LYS A 585 -15.84 0.82 11.21
N THR A 586 -15.21 -0.34 11.02
CA THR A 586 -13.82 -0.57 11.49
C THR A 586 -12.82 0.20 10.63
N MET A 587 -13.03 0.29 9.31
CA MET A 587 -12.25 1.16 8.42
C MET A 587 -12.40 2.63 8.81
N LYS A 588 -13.63 3.09 9.07
CA LYS A 588 -13.92 4.45 9.56
C LYS A 588 -13.14 4.77 10.84
N THR A 589 -13.10 3.88 11.82
CA THR A 589 -12.29 4.10 13.04
C THR A 589 -10.80 4.29 12.73
N ARG A 590 -10.23 3.50 11.79
CA ARG A 590 -8.82 3.66 11.38
C ARG A 590 -8.58 4.95 10.60
N VAL A 591 -9.56 5.40 9.80
CA VAL A 591 -9.57 6.70 9.11
C VAL A 591 -9.51 7.85 10.13
N GLN A 592 -10.34 7.80 11.17
CA GLN A 592 -10.34 8.80 12.24
C GLN A 592 -9.02 8.83 13.02
N GLU A 593 -8.40 7.67 13.26
CA GLU A 593 -7.04 7.61 13.85
C GLU A 593 -5.99 8.27 12.94
N ALA A 594 -6.02 8.05 11.62
CA ALA A 594 -5.10 8.72 10.69
C ALA A 594 -5.32 10.24 10.66
N LEU A 595 -6.57 10.70 10.68
CA LEU A 595 -6.91 12.13 10.73
C LEU A 595 -6.41 12.79 12.02
N HIS A 596 -6.48 12.09 13.15
CA HIS A 596 -5.95 12.55 14.42
C HIS A 596 -4.41 12.61 14.43
N ASP A 597 -3.75 11.53 14.00
CA ASP A 597 -2.28 11.42 13.97
C ASP A 597 -1.62 12.41 13.00
N LEU A 598 -2.34 12.88 11.98
CA LEU A 598 -1.91 13.90 11.02
C LEU A 598 -2.42 15.32 11.35
N HIS A 599 -2.95 15.54 12.56
CA HIS A 599 -3.50 16.81 13.05
C HIS A 599 -4.63 17.42 12.18
N THR A 600 -5.30 16.63 11.35
CA THR A 600 -6.30 17.10 10.37
C THR A 600 -7.74 17.09 10.93
N GLU A 601 -7.94 16.49 12.11
CA GLU A 601 -9.22 16.48 12.84
C GLU A 601 -9.65 17.90 13.28
N ASN A 602 -10.90 18.29 13.00
CA ASN A 602 -11.47 19.62 13.25
C ASN A 602 -10.73 20.78 12.56
N THR A 603 -10.37 20.61 11.28
CA THR A 603 -9.73 21.64 10.45
C THR A 603 -10.68 22.33 9.45
N LEU A 604 -11.94 21.91 9.41
CA LEU A 604 -13.05 22.53 8.66
C LEU A 604 -13.91 23.46 9.53
#